data_AF-A0A1I1ZDM1-F1
#
_entry.id   AF-A0A1I1ZDM1-F1
#
_cell.length_a   1.000
_cell.length_b   1.000
_cell.length_c   1.000
_cell.angle_alpha   90.00
_cell.angle_beta   90.00
_cell.angle_gamma   90.00
#
_symmetry.space_group_name_H-M   'P 1'
#
loop_
_entity.id
_entity.type
_entity.pdbx_description
1 polymer ?
#
loop_
_entity_poly.entity_id
_entity_poly.type
_entity_poly.pdbx_seq_one_letter_code
_entity_poly.pdbx_strand_id
1 'polypeptide(L)'
;MDTLILAALIAAGLYALNAREQRRRIALLGRHLSNYQIEKLMENLLEGYLRALGEKDEARREQIWQLLITTEQQLAEQFQRFSADFSKVEPQRARVSRLPVALPFALQLFPGASFDLRQALAVHAQGIARGVRNESGLSARDKAYTLTAELLLMQHTCHWFCKSKAIASARMLARHRTPHEQLVDSVSPETRRAYRALVEA
;
A
#
# COMPACT_ATOMS: atom_id res chain seq x y z
N MET A 1 -26.30 36.54 6.08
CA MET A 1 -24.84 36.50 6.31
C MET A 1 -24.47 35.47 7.38
N ASP A 2 -25.31 35.26 8.38
CA ASP A 2 -25.05 34.33 9.50
C ASP A 2 -24.98 32.84 9.09
N THR A 3 -25.76 32.42 8.10
CA THR A 3 -25.75 31.03 7.61
C THR A 3 -24.46 30.66 6.88
N LEU A 4 -23.89 31.58 6.10
CA LEU A 4 -22.63 31.38 5.39
C LEU A 4 -21.44 31.36 6.36
N ILE A 5 -21.46 32.24 7.37
CA ILE A 5 -20.43 32.25 8.42
C ILE A 5 -20.51 30.97 9.25
N LEU A 6 -21.71 30.53 9.63
CA LEU A 6 -21.91 29.27 10.34
C LEU A 6 -21.43 28.07 9.50
N ALA A 7 -21.78 28.03 8.21
CA ALA A 7 -21.32 26.98 7.29
C ALA A 7 -19.79 26.98 7.15
N ALA A 8 -19.16 28.15 7.07
CA ALA A 8 -17.70 28.28 7.01
C ALA A 8 -17.02 27.79 8.30
N LEU A 9 -17.58 28.13 9.48
CA LEU A 9 -17.08 27.67 10.77
C LEU A 9 -17.21 26.14 10.92
N ILE A 10 -18.35 25.57 10.50
CA ILE A 10 -18.54 24.11 10.47
C ILE A 10 -17.52 23.45 9.55
N ALA A 11 -17.35 23.95 8.32
CA ALA A 11 -16.38 23.43 7.37
C ALA A 11 -14.93 23.49 7.90
N ALA A 12 -14.55 24.61 8.53
CA ALA A 12 -13.25 24.77 9.15
C ALA A 12 -13.03 23.78 10.32
N GLY A 13 -14.05 23.58 11.16
CA GLY A 13 -14.02 22.61 12.25
C GLY A 13 -13.84 21.17 11.75
N LEU A 14 -14.61 20.76 10.74
CA LEU A 14 -14.51 19.44 10.11
C LEU A 14 -13.13 19.23 9.49
N TYR A 15 -12.60 20.24 8.80
CA TYR A 15 -11.25 20.20 8.21
C TYR A 15 -10.16 20.03 9.28
N ALA A 16 -10.22 20.78 10.38
CA ALA A 16 -9.25 20.70 11.46
C ALA A 16 -9.25 19.33 12.15
N LEU A 17 -10.43 18.74 12.38
CA LEU A 17 -10.58 17.40 12.94
C LEU A 17 -9.97 16.33 12.03
N ASN A 18 -10.31 16.37 10.74
CA ASN A 18 -9.72 15.49 9.71
C ASN A 18 -8.19 15.59 9.67
N ALA A 19 -7.65 16.81 9.68
CA ALA A 19 -6.20 17.04 9.65
C ALA A 19 -5.50 16.48 10.90
N ARG A 20 -6.15 16.50 12.06
CA ARG A 20 -5.62 15.90 13.29
C ARG A 20 -5.61 14.37 13.20
N GLU A 21 -6.68 13.77 12.71
CA GLU A 21 -6.79 12.32 12.54
C GLU A 21 -5.77 11.80 11.52
N GLN A 22 -5.68 12.45 10.36
CA GLN A 22 -4.68 12.14 9.34
C GLN A 22 -3.25 12.18 9.91
N ARG A 23 -2.89 13.22 10.67
CA ARG A 23 -1.57 13.31 11.32
C ARG A 23 -1.32 12.14 12.28
N ARG A 24 -2.33 11.72 13.04
CA ARG A 24 -2.22 10.55 13.94
C ARG A 24 -1.99 9.25 13.17
N ARG A 25 -2.69 9.04 12.05
CA ARG A 25 -2.51 7.84 11.20
C ARG A 25 -1.14 7.82 10.53
N ILE A 26 -0.70 8.95 9.99
CA ILE A 26 0.65 9.11 9.41
C ILE A 26 1.72 8.81 10.47
N ALA A 27 1.61 9.42 11.67
CA ALA A 27 2.57 9.18 12.74
C ALA A 27 2.55 7.72 13.22
N LEU A 28 1.37 7.09 13.31
CA LEU A 28 1.24 5.69 13.68
C LEU A 28 1.93 4.78 12.67
N LEU A 29 1.55 4.87 11.39
CA LEU A 29 2.14 4.04 10.34
C LEU A 29 3.65 4.31 10.20
N GLY A 30 4.04 5.60 10.19
CA GLY A 30 5.42 6.04 10.07
C GLY A 30 6.31 5.52 11.19
N ARG A 31 5.83 5.50 12.44
CA ARG A 31 6.59 4.94 13.59
C ARG A 31 6.86 3.44 13.45
N HIS A 32 5.93 2.69 12.89
CA HIS A 32 6.16 1.26 12.66
C HIS A 32 7.07 1.04 11.45
N LEU A 33 6.88 1.78 10.35
CA LEU A 33 7.70 1.70 9.14
C LEU A 33 9.16 2.12 9.37
N SER A 34 9.41 3.13 10.23
CA SER A 34 10.75 3.66 10.48
C SER A 34 11.73 2.66 11.09
N ASN A 35 11.25 1.52 11.60
CA ASN A 35 12.10 0.45 12.12
C ASN A 35 12.66 -0.46 11.00
N TYR A 36 12.28 -0.18 9.75
CA TYR A 36 12.56 -1.01 8.59
C TYR A 36 13.08 -0.15 7.42
N GLN A 37 13.69 -0.81 6.43
CA GLN A 37 14.21 -0.22 5.20
C GLN A 37 13.29 -0.51 3.99
N ILE A 38 12.00 -0.76 4.22
CA ILE A 38 11.03 -1.18 3.20
C ILE A 38 11.00 -0.20 2.02
N GLU A 39 10.97 1.11 2.27
CA GLU A 39 10.92 2.12 1.21
C GLU A 39 12.17 2.10 0.33
N LYS A 40 13.36 2.05 0.95
CA LYS A 40 14.65 1.99 0.26
C LYS A 40 14.81 0.70 -0.55
N LEU A 41 14.44 -0.44 0.04
CA LEU A 41 14.49 -1.73 -0.63
C LEU A 41 13.52 -1.79 -1.81
N MET A 42 12.31 -1.25 -1.65
CA MET A 42 11.33 -1.14 -2.73
C MET A 42 11.84 -0.25 -3.87
N GLU A 43 12.41 0.92 -3.58
CA GLU A 43 13.01 1.81 -4.59
C GLU A 43 14.12 1.09 -5.37
N ASN A 44 15.06 0.47 -4.66
CA ASN A 44 16.14 -0.31 -5.27
C ASN A 44 15.63 -1.44 -6.19
N LEU A 45 14.57 -2.15 -5.77
CA LEU A 45 13.96 -3.20 -6.59
C LEU A 45 13.29 -2.66 -7.84
N LEU A 46 12.48 -1.61 -7.71
CA LEU A 46 11.77 -1.04 -8.86
C LEU A 46 12.75 -0.50 -9.91
N GLU A 47 13.80 0.20 -9.47
CA GLU A 47 14.87 0.65 -10.37
C GLU A 47 15.65 -0.53 -10.99
N GLY A 48 15.96 -1.53 -10.18
CA GLY A 48 16.64 -2.74 -10.62
C GLY A 48 15.87 -3.51 -11.68
N TYR A 49 14.56 -3.67 -11.50
CA TYR A 49 13.67 -4.30 -12.47
C TYR A 49 13.65 -3.53 -13.78
N LEU A 50 13.49 -2.20 -13.74
CA LEU A 50 13.52 -1.39 -14.96
C LEU A 50 14.86 -1.50 -15.70
N ARG A 51 15.98 -1.53 -14.95
CA ARG A 51 17.31 -1.72 -15.52
C ARG A 51 17.46 -3.08 -16.18
N ALA A 52 17.02 -4.15 -15.51
CA ALA A 52 17.10 -5.50 -16.05
C ALA A 52 16.23 -5.67 -17.31
N LEU A 53 15.04 -5.04 -17.33
CA LEU A 53 14.14 -5.07 -18.48
C LEU A 53 14.65 -4.26 -19.68
N GLY A 54 15.43 -3.21 -19.42
CA GLY A 54 16.06 -2.39 -20.47
C GLY A 54 17.40 -2.93 -20.99
N GLU A 55 17.99 -3.92 -20.32
CA GLU A 55 19.31 -4.47 -20.68
C GLU A 55 19.21 -5.44 -21.87
N LYS A 56 20.05 -5.19 -22.88
CA LYS A 56 20.10 -5.93 -24.13
C LYS A 56 21.04 -7.13 -24.05
N ASP A 57 22.15 -6.99 -23.31
CA ASP A 57 23.12 -8.06 -23.10
C ASP A 57 22.56 -9.09 -22.10
N GLU A 58 22.47 -10.34 -22.53
CA GLU A 58 21.85 -11.41 -21.74
C GLU A 58 22.66 -11.75 -20.47
N ALA A 59 23.99 -11.76 -20.55
CA ALA A 59 24.84 -12.07 -19.42
C ALA A 59 24.76 -10.97 -18.35
N ARG A 60 24.76 -9.69 -18.76
CA ARG A 60 24.57 -8.56 -17.84
C ARG A 60 23.17 -8.53 -17.25
N ARG A 61 22.15 -8.82 -18.05
CA ARG A 61 20.77 -8.90 -17.57
C ARG A 61 20.62 -9.96 -16.49
N GLU A 62 21.20 -11.13 -16.69
CA GLU A 62 21.20 -12.21 -15.69
C GLU A 62 21.92 -11.78 -14.41
N GLN A 63 23.07 -11.12 -14.52
CA GLN A 63 23.77 -10.57 -13.35
C GLN A 63 22.90 -9.58 -12.56
N ILE A 64 22.14 -8.71 -13.24
CA ILE A 64 21.23 -7.78 -12.57
C ILE A 64 20.13 -8.56 -11.82
N TRP A 65 19.52 -9.58 -12.44
CA TRP A 65 18.52 -10.40 -11.77
C TRP A 65 19.05 -11.07 -10.51
N GLN A 66 20.25 -11.66 -10.59
CA GLN A 66 20.88 -12.33 -9.44
C GLN A 66 21.13 -11.35 -8.27
N LEU A 67 21.54 -10.11 -8.55
CA LEU A 67 21.71 -9.07 -7.53
C LEU A 67 20.39 -8.69 -6.84
N LEU A 68 19.27 -8.74 -7.55
CA LEU A 68 17.96 -8.35 -7.02
C LEU A 68 17.36 -9.39 -6.08
N ILE A 69 17.72 -10.67 -6.22
CA ILE A 69 17.20 -11.75 -5.36
C ILE A 69 17.40 -11.44 -3.87
N THR A 70 18.60 -10.98 -3.49
CA THR A 70 18.90 -10.62 -2.09
C THR A 70 18.02 -9.46 -1.61
N THR A 71 17.77 -8.48 -2.48
CA THR A 71 16.95 -7.31 -2.14
C THR A 71 15.47 -7.70 -2.00
N GLU A 72 14.98 -8.60 -2.87
CA GLU A 72 13.64 -9.18 -2.79
C GLU A 72 13.41 -9.92 -1.46
N GLN A 73 14.36 -10.79 -1.09
CA GLN A 73 14.30 -11.55 0.16
C GLN A 73 14.30 -10.63 1.38
N GLN A 74 15.22 -9.67 1.43
CA GLN A 74 15.29 -8.69 2.52
C GLN A 74 14.00 -7.87 2.64
N LEU A 75 13.41 -7.46 1.51
CA LEU A 75 12.16 -6.72 1.50
C LEU A 75 11.01 -7.58 2.05
N ALA A 76 10.87 -8.82 1.58
CA ALA A 76 9.84 -9.73 2.05
C ALA A 76 9.95 -10.00 3.56
N GLU A 77 11.15 -10.29 4.06
CA GLU A 77 11.39 -10.54 5.49
C GLU A 77 11.10 -9.31 6.36
N GLN A 78 11.54 -8.13 5.94
CA GLN A 78 11.26 -6.90 6.68
C GLN A 78 9.79 -6.56 6.66
N PHE A 79 9.12 -6.74 5.52
CA PHE A 79 7.69 -6.47 5.42
C PHE A 79 6.84 -7.46 6.23
N GLN A 80 7.23 -8.74 6.29
CA GLN A 80 6.60 -9.73 7.16
C GLN A 80 6.73 -9.36 8.64
N ARG A 81 7.92 -8.94 9.10
CA ARG A 81 8.14 -8.46 10.47
C ARG A 81 7.34 -7.20 10.76
N PHE A 82 7.32 -6.24 9.84
CA PHE A 82 6.50 -5.04 9.93
C PHE A 82 5.01 -5.37 10.08
N SER A 83 4.48 -6.28 9.25
CA SER A 83 3.09 -6.73 9.31
C SER A 83 2.77 -7.41 10.64
N ALA A 84 3.66 -8.28 11.12
CA ALA A 84 3.53 -8.93 12.43
C ALA A 84 3.53 -7.92 13.59
N ASP A 85 4.39 -6.90 13.56
CA ASP A 85 4.40 -5.86 14.58
C ASP A 85 3.18 -4.95 14.52
N PHE A 86 2.73 -4.58 13.31
CA PHE A 86 1.55 -3.74 13.13
C PHE A 86 0.27 -4.49 13.53
N SER A 87 0.24 -5.82 13.46
CA SER A 87 -0.90 -6.63 13.91
C SER A 87 -1.27 -6.40 15.39
N LYS A 88 -0.30 -5.95 16.21
CA LYS A 88 -0.45 -5.65 17.64
C LYS A 88 -1.13 -4.30 17.89
N VAL A 89 -1.33 -3.48 16.85
CA VAL A 89 -2.05 -2.20 16.96
C VAL A 89 -3.50 -2.46 17.34
N GLU A 90 -4.02 -1.58 18.21
CA GLU A 90 -5.43 -1.61 18.61
C GLU A 90 -6.37 -1.55 17.38
N PRO A 91 -7.38 -2.44 17.28
CA PRO A 91 -8.26 -2.54 16.11
C PRO A 91 -8.86 -1.19 15.68
N GLN A 92 -9.29 -0.38 16.65
CA GLN A 92 -9.94 0.90 16.39
C GLN A 92 -9.00 1.90 15.69
N ARG A 93 -7.70 1.84 16.01
CA ARG A 93 -6.68 2.73 15.44
C ARG A 93 -6.19 2.28 14.05
N ALA A 94 -6.52 1.05 13.66
CA ALA A 94 -6.14 0.46 12.38
C ALA A 94 -7.27 0.47 11.33
N ARG A 95 -8.42 1.10 11.63
CA ARG A 95 -9.53 1.17 10.67
C ARG A 95 -9.22 2.10 9.50
N VAL A 96 -9.56 1.65 8.30
CA VAL A 96 -9.45 2.40 7.04
C VAL A 96 -10.85 2.68 6.53
N SER A 97 -11.19 3.95 6.28
CA SER A 97 -12.50 4.32 5.70
C SER A 97 -12.58 3.91 4.22
N ARG A 98 -13.67 3.26 3.82
CA ARG A 98 -13.99 2.94 2.42
C ARG A 98 -14.57 4.14 1.67
N LEU A 99 -15.01 5.18 2.38
CA LEU A 99 -15.58 6.37 1.77
C LEU A 99 -14.53 7.07 0.89
N PRO A 100 -14.95 7.62 -0.26
CA PRO A 100 -14.03 8.25 -1.20
C PRO A 100 -13.34 9.48 -0.62
N VAL A 101 -14.01 10.18 0.31
CA VAL A 101 -13.53 11.39 0.98
C VAL A 101 -13.28 11.12 2.46
N ALA A 102 -12.24 11.74 3.02
CA ALA A 102 -11.99 11.72 4.45
C ALA A 102 -13.05 12.58 5.17
N LEU A 103 -13.91 11.93 5.97
CA LEU A 103 -14.90 12.58 6.81
C LEU A 103 -14.55 12.32 8.28
N PRO A 104 -14.61 13.34 9.15
CA PRO A 104 -14.33 13.13 10.56
C PRO A 104 -15.47 12.29 11.13
N PHE A 105 -15.14 11.40 12.05
CA PHE A 105 -16.09 10.45 12.64
C PHE A 105 -16.75 9.46 11.66
N ALA A 106 -16.24 9.34 10.41
CA ALA A 106 -16.79 8.42 9.42
C ALA A 106 -16.90 6.97 9.94
N LEU A 107 -15.92 6.56 10.75
CA LEU A 107 -15.85 5.21 11.32
C LEU A 107 -16.90 4.98 12.42
N GLN A 108 -17.28 6.03 13.15
CA GLN A 108 -18.32 5.99 14.17
C GLN A 108 -19.72 6.02 13.55
N LEU A 109 -19.90 6.81 12.49
CA LEU A 109 -21.18 6.98 11.81
C LEU A 109 -21.48 5.82 10.84
N PHE A 110 -20.45 5.25 10.22
CA PHE A 110 -20.58 4.18 9.22
C PHE A 110 -19.57 3.06 9.50
N PRO A 111 -19.73 2.29 10.59
CA PRO A 111 -18.78 1.25 10.96
C PRO A 111 -18.59 0.19 9.86
N GLY A 112 -19.65 -0.11 9.09
CA GLY A 112 -19.60 -0.99 7.92
C GLY A 112 -18.88 -0.41 6.69
N ALA A 113 -18.65 0.91 6.62
CA ALA A 113 -17.91 1.54 5.54
C ALA A 113 -16.39 1.59 5.85
N SER A 114 -15.84 0.56 6.48
CA SER A 114 -14.41 0.49 6.79
C SER A 114 -13.87 -0.93 6.82
N PHE A 115 -12.56 -1.06 6.66
CA PHE A 115 -11.84 -2.33 6.79
C PHE A 115 -10.65 -2.19 7.75
N ASP A 116 -10.04 -3.31 8.11
CA ASP A 116 -8.90 -3.35 9.04
C ASP A 116 -7.56 -3.37 8.29
N LEU A 117 -6.73 -2.35 8.52
CA LEU A 117 -5.40 -2.26 7.91
C LEU A 117 -4.51 -3.46 8.28
N ARG A 118 -4.64 -4.03 9.48
CA ARG A 118 -3.82 -5.17 9.92
C ARG A 118 -4.03 -6.37 9.02
N GLN A 119 -5.29 -6.61 8.63
CA GLN A 119 -5.63 -7.66 7.68
C GLN A 119 -5.09 -7.34 6.28
N ALA A 120 -5.18 -6.09 5.83
CA ALA A 120 -4.64 -5.69 4.53
C ALA A 120 -3.11 -5.87 4.46
N LEU A 121 -2.38 -5.50 5.51
CA LEU A 121 -0.94 -5.69 5.61
C LEU A 121 -0.55 -7.17 5.67
N ALA A 122 -1.39 -8.03 6.28
CA ALA A 122 -1.18 -9.47 6.23
C ALA A 122 -1.33 -10.02 4.80
N VAL A 123 -2.34 -9.56 4.05
CA VAL A 123 -2.53 -9.90 2.63
C VAL A 123 -1.30 -9.49 1.81
N HIS A 124 -0.84 -8.25 1.97
CA HIS A 124 0.36 -7.75 1.27
C HIS A 124 1.62 -8.55 1.62
N ALA A 125 1.80 -8.88 2.90
CA ALA A 125 2.97 -9.64 3.33
C ALA A 125 2.99 -11.06 2.76
N GLN A 126 1.83 -11.70 2.64
CA GLN A 126 1.71 -13.00 1.99
C GLN A 126 1.94 -12.91 0.48
N GLY A 127 1.35 -11.91 -0.18
CA GLY A 127 1.52 -11.66 -1.62
C GLY A 127 2.97 -11.42 -2.01
N ILE A 128 3.64 -10.49 -1.32
CA ILE A 128 5.07 -10.20 -1.53
C ILE A 128 5.91 -11.47 -1.31
N ALA A 129 5.72 -12.17 -0.19
CA ALA A 129 6.52 -13.36 0.12
C ALA A 129 6.34 -14.49 -0.90
N ARG A 130 5.11 -14.71 -1.40
CA ARG A 130 4.83 -15.66 -2.48
C ARG A 130 5.47 -15.24 -3.80
N GLY A 131 5.38 -13.96 -4.15
CA GLY A 131 6.03 -13.42 -5.35
C GLY A 131 7.55 -13.59 -5.32
N VAL A 132 8.18 -13.34 -4.16
CA VAL A 132 9.63 -13.49 -3.98
C VAL A 132 10.06 -14.96 -4.11
N ARG A 133 9.34 -15.87 -3.45
CA ARG A 133 9.57 -17.33 -3.59
C ARG A 133 9.25 -17.85 -4.99
N ASN A 134 8.55 -17.07 -5.81
CA ASN A 134 8.12 -17.44 -7.14
C ASN A 134 7.34 -18.76 -7.18
N GLU A 135 6.37 -18.92 -6.26
CA GLU A 135 5.61 -20.18 -6.11
C GLU A 135 4.89 -20.59 -7.41
N SER A 136 4.58 -19.63 -8.28
CA SER A 136 3.93 -19.86 -9.58
C SER A 136 4.91 -20.17 -10.72
N GLY A 137 6.22 -20.23 -10.47
CA GLY A 137 7.22 -20.56 -11.48
C GLY A 137 7.31 -19.56 -12.65
N LEU A 138 7.06 -18.27 -12.38
CA LEU A 138 7.07 -17.23 -13.41
C LEU A 138 8.47 -17.00 -13.97
N SER A 139 8.54 -16.52 -15.22
CA SER A 139 9.77 -15.97 -15.79
C SER A 139 10.26 -14.78 -14.94
N ALA A 140 11.56 -14.46 -14.99
CA ALA A 140 12.10 -13.33 -14.23
C ALA A 140 11.36 -12.01 -14.54
N ARG A 141 11.01 -11.79 -15.81
CA ARG A 141 10.20 -10.65 -16.26
C ARG A 141 8.82 -10.64 -15.61
N ASP A 142 8.08 -11.73 -15.68
CA ASP A 142 6.69 -11.78 -15.21
C ASP A 142 6.62 -11.78 -13.67
N LYS A 143 7.63 -12.36 -13.01
CA LYS A 143 7.85 -12.24 -11.57
C LYS A 143 8.08 -10.77 -11.19
N ALA A 144 8.99 -10.06 -11.86
CA ALA A 144 9.28 -8.65 -11.59
C ALA A 144 8.04 -7.77 -11.81
N TYR A 145 7.25 -8.04 -12.85
CA TYR A 145 5.97 -7.38 -13.09
C TYR A 145 4.99 -7.59 -11.92
N THR A 146 4.79 -8.84 -11.53
CA THR A 146 3.86 -9.19 -10.44
C THR A 146 4.31 -8.58 -9.11
N LEU A 147 5.59 -8.71 -8.75
CA LEU A 147 6.15 -8.11 -7.54
C LEU A 147 6.06 -6.59 -7.54
N THR A 148 6.28 -5.94 -8.69
CA THR A 148 6.07 -4.49 -8.82
C THR A 148 4.63 -4.13 -8.47
N ALA A 149 3.65 -4.86 -8.98
CA ALA A 149 2.24 -4.63 -8.68
C ALA A 149 1.93 -4.83 -7.18
N GLU A 150 2.44 -5.90 -6.56
CA GLU A 150 2.25 -6.19 -5.13
C GLU A 150 2.78 -5.03 -4.27
N LEU A 151 3.99 -4.53 -4.58
CA LEU A 151 4.62 -3.43 -3.84
C LEU A 151 3.87 -2.10 -4.02
N LEU A 152 3.40 -1.81 -5.23
CA LEU A 152 2.62 -0.60 -5.51
C LEU A 152 1.23 -0.66 -4.87
N LEU A 153 0.58 -1.83 -4.83
CA LEU A 153 -0.71 -2.01 -4.16
C LEU A 153 -0.57 -1.86 -2.64
N MET A 154 0.51 -2.40 -2.06
CA MET A 154 0.88 -2.18 -0.67
C MET A 154 1.08 -0.69 -0.38
N GLN A 155 1.86 0.01 -1.21
CA GLN A 155 2.08 1.45 -1.05
C GLN A 155 0.76 2.23 -1.17
N HIS A 156 -0.10 1.90 -2.13
CA HIS A 156 -1.42 2.52 -2.27
C HIS A 156 -2.27 2.33 -1.00
N THR A 157 -2.32 1.11 -0.46
CA THR A 157 -3.07 0.78 0.76
C THR A 157 -2.58 1.60 1.96
N CYS A 158 -1.27 1.73 2.13
CA CYS A 158 -0.66 2.56 3.17
C CYS A 158 -1.06 4.05 3.02
N HIS A 159 -1.11 4.57 1.80
CA HIS A 159 -1.57 5.93 1.54
C HIS A 159 -3.07 6.10 1.78
N TRP A 160 -3.87 5.08 1.48
CA TRP A 160 -5.31 5.07 1.75
C TRP A 160 -5.54 5.15 3.26
N PHE A 161 -4.86 4.33 4.07
CA PHE A 161 -4.94 4.43 5.53
C PHE A 161 -4.60 5.83 6.04
N CYS A 162 -3.45 6.37 5.61
CA CYS A 162 -2.99 7.68 6.04
C CYS A 162 -3.91 8.82 5.60
N LYS A 163 -4.59 8.69 4.47
CA LYS A 163 -5.42 9.75 3.87
C LYS A 163 -6.80 9.21 3.44
N SER A 164 -6.99 8.94 2.16
CA SER A 164 -8.24 8.42 1.58
C SER A 164 -7.97 7.62 0.31
N LYS A 165 -8.97 6.83 -0.13
CA LYS A 165 -8.91 6.07 -1.39
C LYS A 165 -8.63 6.99 -2.57
N ALA A 166 -9.36 8.11 -2.64
CA ALA A 166 -9.22 9.07 -3.72
C ALA A 166 -7.80 9.63 -3.83
N ILE A 167 -7.20 10.02 -2.70
CA ILE A 167 -5.83 10.57 -2.70
C ILE A 167 -4.81 9.49 -3.06
N ALA A 168 -4.94 8.28 -2.53
CA ALA A 168 -4.05 7.16 -2.86
C ALA A 168 -4.14 6.80 -4.35
N SER A 169 -5.35 6.69 -4.90
CA SER A 169 -5.56 6.40 -6.33
C SER A 169 -5.08 7.52 -7.24
N ALA A 170 -5.31 8.79 -6.87
CA ALA A 170 -4.79 9.93 -7.63
C ALA A 170 -3.26 9.95 -7.65
N ARG A 171 -2.61 9.65 -6.52
CA ARG A 171 -1.14 9.52 -6.46
C ARG A 171 -0.63 8.39 -7.35
N MET A 172 -1.28 7.22 -7.31
CA MET A 172 -0.92 6.08 -8.16
C MET A 172 -1.03 6.42 -9.64
N LEU A 173 -2.13 7.06 -10.05
CA LEU A 173 -2.31 7.48 -11.43
C LEU A 173 -1.29 8.55 -11.85
N ALA A 174 -1.02 9.54 -10.98
CA ALA A 174 -0.08 10.61 -11.29
C ALA A 174 1.37 10.12 -11.42
N ARG A 175 1.81 9.21 -10.54
CA ARG A 175 3.21 8.77 -10.46
C ARG A 175 3.51 7.55 -11.33
N HIS A 176 2.57 6.61 -11.45
CA HIS A 176 2.78 5.32 -12.12
C HIS A 176 1.86 5.10 -13.33
N ARG A 177 1.00 6.06 -13.67
CA ARG A 177 0.04 5.96 -14.79
C ARG A 177 -0.81 4.68 -14.74
N THR A 178 -1.05 4.18 -13.53
CA THR A 178 -1.76 2.92 -13.29
C THR A 178 -3.00 3.21 -12.45
N PRO A 179 -4.22 3.09 -13.02
CA PRO A 179 -5.47 3.12 -12.26
C PRO A 179 -5.51 2.02 -11.19
N HIS A 180 -6.23 2.27 -10.09
CA HIS A 180 -6.30 1.31 -8.98
C HIS A 180 -6.87 -0.06 -9.38
N GLU A 181 -7.86 -0.10 -10.28
CA GLU A 181 -8.43 -1.36 -10.76
C GLU A 181 -7.39 -2.17 -11.54
N GLN A 182 -6.70 -1.54 -12.49
CA GLN A 182 -5.59 -2.16 -13.21
C GLN A 182 -4.51 -2.67 -12.25
N LEU A 183 -4.15 -1.88 -11.23
CA LEU A 183 -3.17 -2.29 -10.22
C LEU A 183 -3.59 -3.56 -9.48
N VAL A 184 -4.86 -3.64 -9.06
CA VAL A 184 -5.43 -4.83 -8.40
C VAL A 184 -5.51 -6.03 -9.37
N ASP A 185 -5.71 -5.79 -10.66
CA ASP A 185 -5.67 -6.84 -11.69
C ASP A 185 -4.25 -7.31 -12.04
N SER A 186 -3.23 -6.53 -11.70
CA SER A 186 -1.81 -6.86 -11.94
C SER A 186 -1.15 -7.68 -10.81
N VAL A 187 -1.72 -7.72 -9.60
CA VAL A 187 -1.19 -8.56 -8.50
C VAL A 187 -1.52 -10.04 -8.70
N SER A 188 -0.91 -10.91 -7.89
CA SER A 188 -1.20 -12.35 -7.92
C SER A 188 -2.69 -12.64 -7.70
N PRO A 189 -3.24 -13.73 -8.28
CA PRO A 189 -4.64 -14.09 -8.09
C PRO A 189 -5.03 -14.24 -6.61
N GLU A 190 -4.13 -14.76 -5.78
CA GLU A 190 -4.30 -14.93 -4.34
C GLU A 190 -4.45 -13.59 -3.63
N THR A 191 -3.51 -12.67 -3.87
CA THR A 191 -3.57 -11.30 -3.30
C THR A 191 -4.84 -10.61 -3.76
N ARG A 192 -5.17 -10.68 -5.05
CA ARG A 192 -6.35 -10.01 -5.62
C ARG A 192 -7.64 -10.42 -4.92
N ARG A 193 -7.87 -11.73 -4.79
CA ARG A 193 -9.06 -12.28 -4.14
C ARG A 193 -9.14 -11.83 -2.68
N ALA A 194 -8.06 -12.00 -1.92
CA ALA A 194 -8.02 -11.66 -0.51
C ALA A 194 -8.16 -10.14 -0.26
N TYR A 195 -7.53 -9.32 -1.11
CA TYR A 195 -7.60 -7.87 -1.03
C TYR A 195 -9.01 -7.36 -1.34
N ARG A 196 -9.64 -7.81 -2.44
CA ARG A 196 -11.02 -7.43 -2.79
C ARG A 196 -12.01 -7.82 -1.70
N ALA A 197 -11.92 -9.06 -1.19
CA ALA A 197 -12.75 -9.51 -0.08
C ALA A 197 -12.65 -8.61 1.16
N LEU A 198 -11.52 -7.93 1.36
CA LEU A 198 -11.34 -6.99 2.46
C LEU A 198 -11.87 -5.59 2.14
N VAL A 199 -11.57 -5.05 0.96
CA VAL A 199 -11.83 -3.63 0.64
C VAL A 199 -13.21 -3.37 0.01
N GLU A 200 -13.88 -4.41 -0.51
CA GLU A 200 -15.19 -4.35 -1.17
C GLU A 200 -16.33 -5.00 -0.35
N ALA A 201 -16.03 -5.61 0.80
CA ALA A 201 -17.03 -6.21 1.68
C ALA A 201 -17.97 -5.20 2.36
#